data_AF-A9KKB9-F1
#
_entry.id   AF-A9KKB9-F1
#
_cell.length_a   1.000
_cell.length_b   1.000
_cell.length_c   1.000
_cell.angle_alpha   90.00
_cell.angle_beta   90.00
_cell.angle_gamma   90.00
#
_symmetry.space_group_name_H-M   'P 1'
#
loop_
_entity.id
_entity.type
_entity.pdbx_description
1 polymer ?
#
loop_
_entity_poly.entity_id
_entity_poly.type
_entity_poly.pdbx_seq_one_letter_code
_entity_poly.pdbx_strand_id
1 'polypeptide(L)'
;MKKGFTKLIARVLCLAMLVTCCMPSVKAEAWAGSDHKTSTKSVIADWGKGLSSDDRTLLEIASAWSDTAYPATSTNNKPLHGYMNYLAVLEYLYTIAVKVKSTTVENAIANTFFVDKGGVMTDGQITAIDDAIKAITKDPINGGKNENKAIKILGLAFHCAGDVYAHRTIVPADAVNTFNLEKTQFVFGSDPKTGWTSYENFTNGVSNGKVEFYEITKYRSGSSNYEDNIDFYSMRFKGATYGTCSFLMDGFMNNSSFSSSWIYSQSSGFVYKLHNMAYYLTGKGQEVKVYK
;
A
#
# COMPACT_ATOMS: atom_id res chain seq x y z
N MET A 1 -30.86 21.10 -10.30
CA MET A 1 -29.57 20.83 -9.60
C MET A 1 -29.69 20.08 -8.26
N LYS A 2 -30.75 20.20 -7.44
CA LYS A 2 -30.77 19.63 -6.06
C LYS A 2 -30.87 18.09 -5.88
N LYS A 3 -30.98 17.25 -6.93
CA LYS A 3 -31.22 15.79 -6.78
C LYS A 3 -29.96 14.89 -6.74
N GLY A 4 -28.77 15.41 -7.07
CA GLY A 4 -27.52 14.61 -7.06
C GLY A 4 -26.87 14.51 -5.68
N PHE A 5 -26.78 15.64 -4.97
CA PHE A 5 -26.01 15.78 -3.72
C PHE A 5 -26.46 14.81 -2.61
N THR A 6 -27.76 14.57 -2.50
CA THR A 6 -28.36 13.70 -1.47
C THR A 6 -27.90 12.25 -1.56
N LYS A 7 -27.64 11.72 -2.77
CA LYS A 7 -27.13 10.34 -2.94
C LYS A 7 -25.68 10.18 -2.48
N LEU A 8 -24.86 11.23 -2.62
CA LEU A 8 -23.46 11.20 -2.17
C LEU A 8 -23.39 11.24 -0.64
N ILE A 9 -24.13 12.17 -0.01
CA ILE A 9 -24.22 12.28 1.46
C ILE A 9 -24.80 11.00 2.07
N ALA A 10 -25.85 10.41 1.48
CA ALA A 10 -26.41 9.15 1.96
C ALA A 10 -25.42 7.97 1.91
N ARG A 11 -24.56 7.90 0.89
CA ARG A 11 -23.50 6.87 0.83
C ARG A 11 -22.43 7.09 1.90
N VAL A 12 -21.95 8.32 2.08
CA VAL A 12 -20.93 8.66 3.08
C VAL A 12 -21.43 8.42 4.51
N LEU A 13 -22.68 8.79 4.83
CA LEU A 13 -23.26 8.52 6.14
C LEU A 13 -23.53 7.03 6.40
N CYS A 14 -23.97 6.28 5.39
CA CYS A 14 -24.13 4.83 5.50
C CYS A 14 -22.78 4.15 5.78
N LEU A 15 -21.70 4.62 5.12
CA LEU A 15 -20.34 4.14 5.37
C LEU A 15 -19.86 4.44 6.79
N ALA A 16 -20.20 5.60 7.35
CA ALA A 16 -19.86 5.94 8.74
C ALA A 16 -20.64 5.13 9.79
N MET A 17 -21.87 4.70 9.49
CA MET A 17 -22.75 4.00 10.44
C MET A 17 -22.64 2.47 10.41
N LEU A 18 -22.10 1.87 9.34
CA LEU A 18 -21.90 0.41 9.24
C LEU A 18 -20.64 -0.11 9.95
N VAL A 19 -19.69 0.76 10.32
CA VAL A 19 -18.38 0.37 10.87
C VAL A 19 -18.47 -0.06 12.35
N THR A 20 -19.54 0.28 13.08
CA THR A 20 -19.64 0.09 14.53
C THR A 20 -20.31 -1.22 14.99
N CYS A 21 -20.83 -2.06 14.09
CA CYS A 21 -21.52 -3.30 14.46
C CYS A 21 -21.02 -4.53 13.66
N CYS A 22 -20.52 -5.53 14.39
CA CYS A 22 -20.32 -6.91 13.92
C CYS A 22 -19.43 -7.10 12.67
N MET A 23 -18.18 -6.64 12.70
CA MET A 23 -17.14 -7.21 11.83
C MET A 23 -16.73 -8.60 12.33
N PRO A 24 -16.59 -9.62 11.46
CA PRO A 24 -16.21 -10.97 11.86
C PRO A 24 -14.73 -11.05 12.28
N SER A 25 -14.40 -12.03 13.12
CA SER A 25 -13.01 -12.32 13.51
C SER A 25 -12.22 -12.92 12.34
N VAL A 26 -11.47 -12.08 11.63
CA VAL A 26 -10.47 -12.51 10.64
C VAL A 26 -9.35 -13.26 11.37
N LYS A 27 -8.90 -14.40 10.83
CA LYS A 27 -7.77 -15.16 11.39
C LYS A 27 -6.43 -14.57 10.97
N ALA A 28 -5.43 -14.77 11.82
CA ALA A 28 -4.08 -14.23 11.68
C ALA A 28 -3.22 -15.01 10.66
N GLU A 29 -2.71 -14.28 9.66
CA GLU A 29 -1.61 -14.69 8.76
C GLU A 29 -0.69 -13.45 8.56
N ALA A 30 0.33 -13.50 7.68
CA ALA A 30 1.45 -12.54 7.65
C ALA A 30 1.20 -11.29 6.75
N TRP A 31 2.24 -10.67 6.19
CA TRP A 31 2.17 -9.87 4.95
C TRP A 31 2.99 -10.53 3.82
N ALA A 32 2.97 -11.87 3.74
CA ALA A 32 3.57 -12.58 2.61
C ALA A 32 2.60 -12.58 1.40
N GLY A 33 2.96 -13.26 0.31
CA GLY A 33 2.08 -13.40 -0.86
C GLY A 33 0.73 -14.09 -0.56
N SER A 34 0.64 -14.86 0.53
CA SER A 34 -0.62 -15.35 1.13
C SER A 34 -1.58 -14.24 1.54
N ASP A 35 -1.04 -13.07 1.87
CA ASP A 35 -1.69 -12.07 2.72
C ASP A 35 -1.94 -10.75 2.00
N HIS A 36 -1.07 -10.40 1.04
CA HIS A 36 -1.46 -9.54 -0.07
C HIS A 36 -2.71 -10.10 -0.77
N LYS A 37 -2.80 -11.44 -0.88
CA LYS A 37 -4.01 -12.12 -1.33
C LYS A 37 -5.17 -12.05 -0.31
N THR A 38 -4.92 -12.13 0.99
CA THR A 38 -5.97 -12.01 2.05
C THR A 38 -6.53 -10.58 2.18
N SER A 39 -5.70 -9.54 2.13
CA SER A 39 -6.12 -8.13 2.01
C SER A 39 -7.01 -7.95 0.77
N THR A 40 -6.53 -8.44 -0.37
CA THR A 40 -7.27 -8.38 -1.64
C THR A 40 -8.62 -9.11 -1.55
N LYS A 41 -8.68 -10.31 -0.96
CA LYS A 41 -9.95 -11.03 -0.66
C LYS A 41 -10.91 -10.21 0.22
N SER A 42 -10.42 -9.55 1.27
CA SER A 42 -11.25 -8.73 2.17
C SER A 42 -11.88 -7.53 1.43
N VAL A 43 -11.10 -6.81 0.60
CA VAL A 43 -11.65 -5.75 -0.27
C VAL A 43 -12.62 -6.33 -1.30
N ILE A 44 -12.31 -7.49 -1.88
CA ILE A 44 -13.16 -8.17 -2.86
C ILE A 44 -14.52 -8.57 -2.28
N ALA A 45 -14.56 -9.07 -1.04
CA ALA A 45 -15.80 -9.50 -0.39
C ALA A 45 -16.76 -8.31 -0.16
N ASP A 46 -16.24 -7.20 0.37
CA ASP A 46 -17.06 -6.06 0.75
C ASP A 46 -17.30 -5.05 -0.38
N TRP A 47 -16.28 -4.75 -1.18
CA TRP A 47 -16.27 -3.67 -2.18
C TRP A 47 -16.18 -4.16 -3.62
N GLY A 48 -15.53 -5.31 -3.87
CA GLY A 48 -15.38 -5.91 -5.21
C GLY A 48 -16.69 -6.38 -5.87
N LYS A 49 -17.86 -5.99 -5.36
CA LYS A 49 -19.21 -6.38 -5.81
C LYS A 49 -19.53 -6.01 -7.27
N GLY A 50 -18.74 -5.14 -7.90
CA GLY A 50 -18.80 -4.84 -9.34
C GLY A 50 -17.88 -5.69 -10.25
N LEU A 51 -17.02 -6.55 -9.68
CA LEU A 51 -16.12 -7.46 -10.41
C LEU A 51 -16.67 -8.88 -10.45
N SER A 52 -16.41 -9.61 -11.55
CA SER A 52 -16.73 -11.04 -11.68
C SER A 52 -15.86 -11.93 -10.79
N SER A 53 -16.20 -13.22 -10.67
CA SER A 53 -15.36 -14.24 -10.02
C SER A 53 -13.92 -14.26 -10.57
N ASP A 54 -13.80 -14.07 -11.86
CA ASP A 54 -12.57 -14.27 -12.62
C ASP A 54 -11.68 -13.03 -12.49
N ASP A 55 -12.28 -11.84 -12.54
CA ASP A 55 -11.63 -10.55 -12.26
C ASP A 55 -11.07 -10.50 -10.84
N ARG A 56 -11.83 -10.99 -9.85
CA ARG A 56 -11.41 -11.10 -8.44
C ARG A 56 -10.22 -12.04 -8.30
N THR A 57 -10.30 -13.21 -8.95
CA THR A 57 -9.21 -14.20 -8.98
C THR A 57 -7.95 -13.64 -9.65
N LEU A 58 -8.10 -12.86 -10.72
CA LEU A 58 -7.01 -12.15 -11.38
C LEU A 58 -6.36 -11.11 -10.47
N LEU A 59 -7.16 -10.32 -9.74
CA LEU A 59 -6.66 -9.32 -8.79
C LEU A 59 -5.87 -9.97 -7.65
N GLU A 60 -6.42 -11.06 -7.06
CA GLU A 60 -5.77 -11.87 -6.02
C GLU A 60 -4.44 -12.48 -6.46
N ILE A 61 -4.40 -13.08 -7.66
CA ILE A 61 -3.16 -13.64 -8.22
C ILE A 61 -2.15 -12.52 -8.46
N ALA A 62 -2.59 -11.39 -9.02
CA ALA A 62 -1.71 -10.30 -9.34
C ALA A 62 -1.12 -9.57 -8.13
N SER A 63 -1.86 -9.47 -7.01
CA SER A 63 -1.31 -8.92 -5.76
C SER A 63 -0.21 -9.81 -5.15
N ALA A 64 -0.32 -11.14 -5.30
CA ALA A 64 0.64 -12.10 -4.77
C ALA A 64 1.82 -12.39 -5.73
N TRP A 65 1.67 -12.04 -7.01
CA TRP A 65 2.68 -12.28 -8.04
C TRP A 65 3.96 -11.45 -7.80
N SER A 66 3.83 -10.24 -7.26
CA SER A 66 4.94 -9.35 -6.91
C SER A 66 6.02 -10.04 -6.07
N ASP A 67 5.60 -10.65 -4.96
CA ASP A 67 6.47 -11.36 -4.01
C ASP A 67 7.20 -12.55 -4.64
N THR A 68 6.57 -13.19 -5.64
CA THR A 68 7.09 -14.38 -6.32
C THR A 68 8.02 -14.04 -7.48
N ALA A 69 7.69 -13.01 -8.26
CA ALA A 69 8.41 -12.62 -9.46
C ALA A 69 9.58 -11.66 -9.19
N TYR A 70 9.47 -10.81 -8.15
CA TYR A 70 10.48 -9.81 -7.78
C TYR A 70 10.82 -9.85 -6.29
N PRO A 71 11.18 -11.03 -5.73
CA PRO A 71 11.33 -11.22 -4.28
C PRO A 71 12.27 -10.19 -3.65
N ALA A 72 11.91 -9.71 -2.46
CA ALA A 72 12.61 -8.66 -1.73
C ALA A 72 14.10 -8.97 -1.38
N THR A 73 14.58 -10.20 -1.59
CA THR A 73 15.98 -10.61 -1.47
C THR A 73 16.83 -10.39 -2.73
N SER A 74 16.21 -10.12 -3.88
CA SER A 74 16.91 -9.97 -5.17
C SER A 74 17.84 -8.76 -5.23
N THR A 75 18.97 -8.89 -5.94
CA THR A 75 20.01 -7.85 -6.07
C THR A 75 19.70 -6.77 -7.09
N ASN A 76 18.71 -7.00 -7.96
CA ASN A 76 18.40 -6.15 -9.11
C ASN A 76 17.13 -5.35 -8.82
N ASN A 77 17.19 -4.02 -9.00
CA ASN A 77 16.09 -3.04 -8.98
C ASN A 77 14.70 -3.58 -8.58
N LYS A 78 14.51 -3.81 -7.26
CA LYS A 78 13.25 -4.25 -6.66
C LYS A 78 12.14 -3.25 -7.04
N PRO A 79 11.24 -3.55 -8.00
CA PRO A 79 10.41 -2.50 -8.59
C PRO A 79 9.14 -2.25 -7.79
N LEU A 80 8.59 -3.32 -7.20
CA LEU A 80 7.27 -3.33 -6.56
C LEU A 80 7.39 -3.05 -5.06
N HIS A 81 8.42 -3.63 -4.42
CA HIS A 81 8.91 -3.27 -3.08
C HIS A 81 9.70 -1.95 -3.13
N GLY A 82 9.00 -0.86 -3.52
CA GLY A 82 9.53 0.43 -3.98
C GLY A 82 10.34 1.24 -2.97
N TYR A 83 11.52 0.72 -2.60
CA TYR A 83 12.50 1.07 -1.56
C TYR A 83 12.42 2.47 -0.89
N MET A 84 12.14 3.55 -1.64
CA MET A 84 11.99 4.90 -1.07
C MET A 84 10.76 5.71 -1.51
N ASN A 85 10.14 5.48 -2.67
CA ASN A 85 9.01 6.31 -3.16
C ASN A 85 7.75 5.50 -3.50
N TYR A 86 7.36 4.61 -2.58
CA TYR A 86 6.15 3.79 -2.65
C TYR A 86 4.87 4.56 -3.05
N LEU A 87 4.72 5.83 -2.67
CA LEU A 87 3.51 6.62 -3.03
C LEU A 87 3.45 6.98 -4.51
N ALA A 88 4.59 7.33 -5.13
CA ALA A 88 4.66 7.55 -6.56
C ALA A 88 4.47 6.24 -7.34
N VAL A 89 5.04 5.13 -6.86
CA VAL A 89 4.83 3.79 -7.44
C VAL A 89 3.35 3.40 -7.40
N LEU A 90 2.68 3.58 -6.26
CA LEU A 90 1.26 3.29 -6.07
C LEU A 90 0.37 4.09 -7.04
N GLU A 91 0.58 5.41 -7.13
CA GLU A 91 -0.15 6.27 -8.06
C GLU A 91 0.12 5.89 -9.53
N TYR A 92 1.37 5.60 -9.87
CA TYR A 92 1.78 5.25 -11.23
C TYR A 92 1.10 3.96 -11.70
N LEU A 93 1.17 2.91 -10.88
CA LEU A 93 0.49 1.62 -11.11
C LEU A 93 -1.02 1.82 -11.29
N TYR A 94 -1.68 2.53 -10.36
CA TYR A 94 -3.11 2.83 -10.46
C TYR A 94 -3.46 3.63 -11.74
N THR A 95 -2.67 4.65 -12.07
CA THR A 95 -2.92 5.54 -13.21
C THR A 95 -2.79 4.78 -14.53
N ILE A 96 -1.81 3.87 -14.64
CA ILE A 96 -1.69 2.97 -15.79
C ILE A 96 -2.84 1.97 -15.80
N ALA A 97 -3.21 1.37 -14.67
CA ALA A 97 -4.35 0.45 -14.59
C ALA A 97 -5.65 1.08 -15.14
N VAL A 98 -5.98 2.32 -14.76
CA VAL A 98 -7.16 3.03 -15.29
C VAL A 98 -7.02 3.32 -16.80
N LYS A 99 -5.83 3.74 -17.28
CA LYS A 99 -5.59 4.03 -18.71
C LYS A 99 -5.65 2.78 -19.60
N VAL A 100 -5.16 1.63 -19.14
CA VAL A 100 -5.17 0.39 -19.92
C VAL A 100 -6.60 -0.06 -20.27
N LYS A 101 -7.62 0.36 -19.51
CA LYS A 101 -9.04 0.14 -19.86
C LYS A 101 -9.44 0.76 -21.22
N SER A 102 -8.68 1.72 -21.76
CA SER A 102 -8.96 2.38 -23.05
C SER A 102 -7.79 2.44 -24.04
N THR A 103 -6.60 1.91 -23.71
CA THR A 103 -5.45 1.87 -24.63
C THR A 103 -4.49 0.70 -24.34
N THR A 104 -3.43 0.51 -25.11
CA THR A 104 -2.45 -0.56 -24.87
C THR A 104 -1.62 -0.29 -23.60
N VAL A 105 -0.96 -1.33 -23.07
CA VAL A 105 -0.08 -1.20 -21.89
C VAL A 105 1.08 -0.26 -22.20
N GLU A 106 1.65 -0.40 -23.39
CA GLU A 106 2.75 0.41 -23.92
C GLU A 106 2.35 1.88 -24.04
N ASN A 107 1.14 2.18 -24.56
CA ASN A 107 0.63 3.54 -24.64
C ASN A 107 0.29 4.12 -23.26
N ALA A 108 -0.24 3.29 -22.34
CA ALA A 108 -0.55 3.73 -20.99
C ALA A 108 0.70 4.08 -20.18
N ILE A 109 1.79 3.30 -20.33
CA ILE A 109 3.13 3.62 -19.80
C ILE A 109 3.64 4.92 -20.43
N ALA A 110 3.77 4.98 -21.76
CA ALA A 110 4.38 6.10 -22.47
C ALA A 110 3.65 7.45 -22.28
N ASN A 111 2.36 7.42 -21.92
CA ASN A 111 1.55 8.60 -21.63
C ASN A 111 1.28 8.79 -20.12
N THR A 112 2.07 8.17 -19.23
CA THR A 112 2.02 8.39 -17.77
C THR A 112 3.35 8.90 -17.26
N PHE A 113 3.34 10.05 -16.59
CA PHE A 113 4.52 10.64 -15.98
C PHE A 113 4.69 10.13 -14.54
N PHE A 114 5.85 9.56 -14.22
CA PHE A 114 6.22 9.13 -12.87
C PHE A 114 6.64 10.34 -12.03
N VAL A 115 5.96 10.61 -10.90
CA VAL A 115 6.24 11.81 -10.09
C VAL A 115 7.28 11.53 -9.00
N ASP A 116 8.53 11.34 -9.41
CA ASP A 116 9.65 11.27 -8.46
C ASP A 116 10.20 12.65 -8.11
N LYS A 117 9.44 13.40 -7.31
CA LYS A 117 9.77 14.78 -6.90
C LYS A 117 10.90 14.89 -5.85
N GLY A 118 11.73 13.85 -5.71
CA GLY A 118 12.94 13.86 -4.87
C GLY A 118 14.21 13.29 -5.54
N GLY A 119 14.14 12.74 -6.76
CA GLY A 119 15.27 12.01 -7.36
C GLY A 119 15.66 10.75 -6.58
N VAL A 120 14.68 10.13 -5.92
CA VAL A 120 14.83 8.99 -5.01
C VAL A 120 14.66 7.64 -5.71
N MET A 121 14.26 7.66 -6.99
CA MET A 121 14.24 6.49 -7.87
C MET A 121 15.04 6.77 -9.14
N THR A 122 15.89 5.84 -9.52
CA THR A 122 16.64 5.89 -10.78
C THR A 122 15.76 5.49 -11.96
N ASP A 123 16.09 5.96 -13.17
CA ASP A 123 15.41 5.57 -14.42
C ASP A 123 15.37 4.04 -14.60
N GLY A 124 16.40 3.32 -14.13
CA GLY A 124 16.46 1.87 -14.15
C GLY A 124 15.47 1.18 -13.19
N GLN A 125 15.03 1.85 -12.11
CA GLN A 125 13.98 1.35 -11.22
C GLN A 125 12.58 1.64 -11.79
N ILE A 126 12.39 2.80 -12.45
CA ILE A 126 11.14 3.10 -13.17
C ILE A 126 10.97 2.11 -14.35
N THR A 127 12.05 1.86 -15.10
CA THR A 127 12.07 0.86 -16.18
C THR A 127 11.74 -0.54 -15.66
N ALA A 128 12.23 -0.92 -14.47
CA ALA A 128 11.91 -2.20 -13.86
C ALA A 128 10.43 -2.32 -13.43
N ILE A 129 9.76 -1.21 -13.07
CA ILE A 129 8.31 -1.17 -12.84
C ILE A 129 7.57 -1.37 -14.17
N ASP A 130 7.99 -0.67 -15.22
CA ASP A 130 7.41 -0.83 -16.56
C ASP A 130 7.55 -2.26 -17.08
N ASP A 131 8.69 -2.91 -16.84
CA ASP A 131 8.90 -4.30 -17.23
C ASP A 131 8.11 -5.29 -16.36
N ALA A 132 7.89 -5.02 -15.07
CA ALA A 132 6.97 -5.79 -14.24
C ALA A 132 5.52 -5.66 -14.75
N ILE A 133 5.07 -4.46 -15.12
CA ILE A 133 3.77 -4.19 -15.75
C ILE A 133 3.66 -4.97 -17.07
N LYS A 134 4.67 -4.92 -17.94
CA LYS A 134 4.70 -5.67 -19.22
C LYS A 134 4.71 -7.18 -18.99
N ALA A 135 5.40 -7.69 -17.97
CA ALA A 135 5.48 -9.12 -17.68
C ALA A 135 4.13 -9.66 -17.18
N ILE A 136 3.53 -9.04 -16.16
CA ILE A 136 2.24 -9.52 -15.61
C ILE A 136 1.10 -9.42 -16.63
N THR A 137 1.13 -8.43 -17.53
CA THR A 137 0.11 -8.27 -18.57
C THR A 137 0.31 -9.15 -19.81
N LYS A 138 1.49 -9.76 -19.97
CA LYS A 138 1.77 -10.82 -20.97
C LYS A 138 1.46 -12.23 -20.47
N ASP A 139 1.38 -12.42 -19.15
CA ASP A 139 1.05 -13.72 -18.54
C ASP A 139 -0.29 -14.28 -19.09
N PRO A 140 -0.33 -15.55 -19.54
CA PRO A 140 -1.45 -16.12 -20.29
C PRO A 140 -2.71 -16.39 -19.45
N ILE A 141 -2.66 -16.28 -18.12
CA ILE A 141 -3.85 -16.46 -17.25
C ILE A 141 -4.90 -15.41 -17.65
N ASN A 142 -5.98 -15.91 -18.28
CA ASN A 142 -7.12 -15.18 -18.82
C ASN A 142 -6.80 -14.02 -19.80
N GLY A 143 -6.09 -14.34 -20.89
CA GLY A 143 -6.59 -14.02 -22.25
C GLY A 143 -6.84 -12.56 -22.64
N GLY A 144 -5.77 -11.76 -22.78
CA GLY A 144 -5.65 -10.73 -23.83
C GLY A 144 -6.45 -9.42 -23.73
N LYS A 145 -7.61 -9.39 -23.07
CA LYS A 145 -8.46 -8.19 -22.93
C LYS A 145 -7.81 -7.09 -22.09
N ASN A 146 -8.19 -5.85 -22.37
CA ASN A 146 -7.64 -4.68 -21.71
C ASN A 146 -8.11 -4.53 -20.26
N GLU A 147 -9.35 -4.93 -19.97
CA GLU A 147 -9.92 -5.01 -18.63
C GLU A 147 -9.08 -5.95 -17.74
N ASN A 148 -8.77 -7.14 -18.24
CA ASN A 148 -7.98 -8.16 -17.52
C ASN A 148 -6.55 -7.65 -17.23
N LYS A 149 -5.92 -6.96 -18.19
CA LYS A 149 -4.60 -6.33 -18.00
C LYS A 149 -4.66 -5.20 -16.96
N ALA A 150 -5.68 -4.35 -17.04
CA ALA A 150 -5.93 -3.27 -16.09
C ALA A 150 -6.12 -3.81 -14.66
N ILE A 151 -6.85 -4.92 -14.50
CA ILE A 151 -7.03 -5.62 -13.22
C ILE A 151 -5.71 -6.21 -12.70
N LYS A 152 -4.89 -6.84 -13.56
CA LYS A 152 -3.55 -7.33 -13.14
C LYS A 152 -2.67 -6.17 -12.63
N ILE A 153 -2.70 -5.00 -13.27
CA ILE A 153 -1.93 -3.82 -12.82
C ILE A 153 -2.54 -3.21 -11.54
N LEU A 154 -3.87 -3.25 -11.35
CA LEU A 154 -4.50 -2.90 -10.08
C LEU A 154 -4.07 -3.83 -8.94
N GLY A 155 -3.78 -5.11 -9.23
CA GLY A 155 -3.22 -6.06 -8.27
C GLY A 155 -1.83 -5.64 -7.78
N LEU A 156 -0.97 -5.17 -8.69
CA LEU A 156 0.31 -4.55 -8.32
C LEU A 156 0.13 -3.30 -7.45
N ALA A 157 -0.89 -2.48 -7.73
CA ALA A 157 -1.22 -1.32 -6.89
C ALA A 157 -1.72 -1.74 -5.50
N PHE A 158 -2.51 -2.82 -5.39
CA PHE A 158 -2.96 -3.37 -4.11
C PHE A 158 -1.79 -3.93 -3.28
N HIS A 159 -0.84 -4.61 -3.93
CA HIS A 159 0.42 -5.03 -3.31
C HIS A 159 1.22 -3.83 -2.80
N CYS A 160 1.45 -2.81 -3.64
CA CYS A 160 2.20 -1.62 -3.26
C CYS A 160 1.52 -0.83 -2.12
N ALA A 161 0.18 -0.76 -2.10
CA ALA A 161 -0.59 -0.22 -0.99
C ALA A 161 -0.46 -1.07 0.30
N GLY A 162 -0.13 -2.36 0.18
CA GLY A 162 0.25 -3.21 1.30
C GLY A 162 1.60 -2.81 1.87
N ASP A 163 2.67 -2.88 1.07
CA ASP A 163 4.04 -2.49 1.48
C ASP A 163 4.11 -1.06 2.05
N VAL A 164 3.33 -0.11 1.52
CA VAL A 164 3.17 1.25 2.10
C VAL A 164 2.78 1.19 3.58
N TYR A 165 1.79 0.36 3.92
CA TYR A 165 1.33 0.25 5.30
C TYR A 165 2.23 -0.67 6.13
N ALA A 166 2.68 -1.79 5.57
CA ALA A 166 3.57 -2.73 6.25
C ALA A 166 4.90 -2.07 6.65
N HIS A 167 5.57 -1.40 5.70
CA HIS A 167 6.97 -0.98 5.87
C HIS A 167 7.11 0.50 6.21
N ARG A 168 6.33 1.38 5.57
CA ARG A 168 6.57 2.83 5.59
C ARG A 168 5.74 3.62 6.61
N THR A 169 4.72 3.02 7.23
CA THR A 169 3.98 3.72 8.30
C THR A 169 4.91 4.04 9.46
N ILE A 170 4.71 5.21 10.06
CA ILE A 170 5.38 5.62 11.30
C ILE A 170 4.79 4.79 12.44
N VAL A 171 5.66 4.24 13.27
CA VAL A 171 5.29 3.47 14.46
C VAL A 171 4.59 4.39 15.46
N PRO A 172 3.33 4.13 15.85
CA PRO A 172 2.62 4.95 16.82
C PRO A 172 3.26 4.90 18.21
N ALA A 173 3.16 6.00 18.96
CA ALA A 173 3.78 6.11 20.29
C ALA A 173 3.21 5.10 21.31
N ASP A 174 1.94 4.70 21.17
CA ASP A 174 1.31 3.67 22.00
C ASP A 174 1.84 2.26 21.70
N ALA A 175 2.35 2.00 20.48
CA ALA A 175 2.77 0.67 20.04
C ALA A 175 3.89 0.08 20.92
N VAL A 176 4.75 0.93 21.49
CA VAL A 176 5.81 0.55 22.44
C VAL A 176 5.23 -0.22 23.64
N ASN A 177 4.09 0.26 24.15
CA ASN A 177 3.40 -0.33 25.29
C ASN A 177 2.44 -1.44 24.85
N THR A 178 1.63 -1.19 23.81
CA THR A 178 0.55 -2.08 23.35
C THR A 178 1.08 -3.45 22.87
N PHE A 179 2.27 -3.47 22.25
CA PHE A 179 2.86 -4.70 21.69
C PHE A 179 4.14 -5.14 22.40
N ASN A 180 4.35 -4.63 23.62
CA ASN A 180 5.45 -4.99 24.53
C ASN A 180 6.80 -5.12 23.80
N LEU A 181 7.31 -4.00 23.28
CA LEU A 181 8.62 -3.95 22.62
C LEU A 181 9.76 -4.08 23.64
N GLU A 182 9.90 -5.24 24.27
CA GLU A 182 10.85 -5.42 25.37
C GLU A 182 12.30 -5.17 24.93
N LYS A 183 13.06 -4.45 25.76
CA LYS A 183 14.49 -4.17 25.53
C LYS A 183 15.33 -5.44 25.29
N THR A 184 14.94 -6.57 25.86
CA THR A 184 15.52 -7.90 25.66
C THR A 184 15.41 -8.42 24.22
N GLN A 185 14.45 -7.92 23.45
CA GLN A 185 14.17 -8.32 22.08
C GLN A 185 14.94 -7.47 21.05
N PHE A 186 15.78 -6.51 21.48
CA PHE A 186 16.52 -5.62 20.58
C PHE A 186 18.04 -5.69 20.79
N VAL A 187 18.77 -5.77 19.68
CA VAL A 187 20.23 -5.73 19.62
C VAL A 187 20.66 -4.46 18.90
N PHE A 188 21.15 -3.48 19.67
CA PHE A 188 21.78 -2.26 19.16
C PHE A 188 23.29 -2.49 19.09
N GLY A 189 23.81 -2.66 17.87
CA GLY A 189 25.25 -2.79 17.61
C GLY A 189 25.93 -1.45 17.31
N SER A 190 27.23 -1.50 17.03
CA SER A 190 28.03 -0.36 16.57
C SER A 190 27.93 -0.09 15.06
N ASP A 191 27.05 -0.80 14.34
CA ASP A 191 26.83 -0.65 12.89
C ASP A 191 25.99 0.62 12.60
N PRO A 192 26.55 1.66 11.94
CA PRO A 192 25.94 2.99 11.87
C PRO A 192 24.78 3.13 10.87
N LYS A 193 24.38 2.06 10.17
CA LYS A 193 23.45 2.07 9.01
C LYS A 193 22.06 2.66 9.27
N THR A 194 21.68 2.87 10.52
CA THR A 194 20.28 3.02 10.94
C THR A 194 20.03 4.10 12.00
N GLY A 195 21.07 4.76 12.50
CA GLY A 195 20.96 5.98 13.33
C GLY A 195 20.60 5.79 14.81
N TRP A 196 19.75 4.82 15.18
CA TRP A 196 19.42 4.55 16.58
C TRP A 196 20.50 3.73 17.28
N THR A 197 21.02 4.24 18.40
CA THR A 197 22.20 3.68 19.11
C THR A 197 21.88 2.96 20.42
N SER A 198 20.64 3.04 20.91
CA SER A 198 20.17 2.31 22.09
C SER A 198 18.65 2.12 22.05
N TYR A 199 18.13 1.26 22.93
CA TYR A 199 16.69 1.04 23.09
C TYR A 199 15.94 2.31 23.50
N GLU A 200 16.52 3.10 24.41
CA GLU A 200 15.99 4.37 24.89
C GLU A 200 16.01 5.42 23.77
N ASN A 201 17.05 5.42 22.94
CA ASN A 201 17.17 6.29 21.78
C ASN A 201 16.13 5.93 20.70
N PHE A 202 15.95 4.64 20.41
CA PHE A 202 14.94 4.12 19.49
C PHE A 202 13.50 4.40 19.95
N THR A 203 13.16 4.10 21.21
CA THR A 203 11.81 4.34 21.76
C THR A 203 11.49 5.82 21.89
N ASN A 204 12.47 6.68 22.17
CA ASN A 204 12.32 8.13 22.04
C ASN A 204 12.07 8.54 20.57
N GLY A 205 12.71 7.86 19.61
CA GLY A 205 12.40 7.96 18.19
C GLY A 205 10.94 7.67 17.86
N VAL A 206 10.42 6.51 18.30
CA VAL A 206 9.00 6.12 18.14
C VAL A 206 8.07 7.17 18.77
N SER A 207 8.33 7.58 20.01
CA SER A 207 7.54 8.60 20.73
C SER A 207 7.50 9.97 20.03
N ASN A 208 8.52 10.29 19.21
CA ASN A 208 8.58 11.52 18.40
C ASN A 208 8.10 11.31 16.95
N GLY A 209 7.56 10.13 16.59
CA GLY A 209 7.13 9.82 15.23
C GLY A 209 8.27 9.74 14.21
N LYS A 210 9.47 9.38 14.64
CA LYS A 210 10.69 9.35 13.80
C LYS A 210 11.07 7.97 13.27
N VAL A 211 10.33 6.92 13.65
CA VAL A 211 10.62 5.52 13.29
C VAL A 211 9.50 4.99 12.41
N GLU A 212 9.83 4.40 11.26
CA GLU A 212 8.90 3.64 10.42
C GLU A 212 8.95 2.12 10.73
N PHE A 213 7.89 1.36 10.46
CA PHE A 213 7.81 -0.06 10.86
C PHE A 213 8.95 -0.93 10.31
N TYR A 214 9.45 -0.67 9.09
CA TYR A 214 10.60 -1.38 8.50
C TYR A 214 11.94 -1.15 9.24
N GLU A 215 12.00 -0.22 10.20
CA GLU A 215 13.18 -0.05 11.05
C GLU A 215 13.21 -1.06 12.20
N ILE A 216 12.06 -1.55 12.67
CA ILE A 216 11.97 -2.47 13.82
C ILE A 216 12.78 -3.73 13.58
N THR A 217 12.65 -4.34 12.39
CA THR A 217 13.36 -5.58 12.01
C THR A 217 14.85 -5.41 11.79
N LYS A 218 15.36 -4.17 11.70
CA LYS A 218 16.81 -3.91 11.64
C LYS A 218 17.49 -4.05 13.01
N TYR A 219 16.70 -4.01 14.10
CA TYR A 219 17.20 -4.04 15.48
C TYR A 219 16.62 -5.17 16.33
N ARG A 220 15.44 -5.69 15.99
CA ARG A 220 14.77 -6.74 16.77
C ARG A 220 15.44 -8.10 16.52
N SER A 221 16.05 -8.67 17.56
CA SER A 221 16.53 -10.04 17.53
C SER A 221 15.37 -11.03 17.66
N GLY A 222 15.31 -12.03 16.78
CA GLY A 222 14.43 -13.18 16.96
C GLY A 222 13.04 -13.10 16.29
N SER A 223 12.86 -12.28 15.25
CA SER A 223 11.74 -12.46 14.29
C SER A 223 11.99 -11.69 12.99
N SER A 224 12.27 -12.41 11.90
CA SER A 224 12.01 -11.88 10.55
C SER A 224 10.51 -11.75 10.33
N ASN A 225 10.06 -10.85 9.47
CA ASN A 225 8.65 -10.68 9.10
C ASN A 225 7.80 -10.15 10.29
N TYR A 226 8.34 -9.19 11.06
CA TYR A 226 7.63 -8.52 12.15
C TYR A 226 6.81 -7.32 11.64
N GLU A 227 7.40 -6.52 10.75
CA GLU A 227 6.68 -5.54 9.94
C GLU A 227 5.62 -6.27 9.09
N ASP A 228 5.96 -7.47 8.62
CA ASP A 228 5.08 -8.36 7.87
C ASP A 228 4.23 -9.30 8.75
N ASN A 229 3.76 -8.82 9.92
CA ASN A 229 2.76 -9.50 10.75
C ASN A 229 1.50 -8.63 10.95
N ILE A 230 0.30 -9.15 10.64
CA ILE A 230 -0.94 -8.39 10.82
C ILE A 230 -1.32 -8.25 12.29
N ASP A 231 -1.10 -9.27 13.14
CA ASP A 231 -1.46 -9.20 14.57
C ASP A 231 -0.67 -8.10 15.28
N PHE A 232 0.60 -7.92 14.89
CA PHE A 232 1.50 -6.95 15.50
C PHE A 232 1.01 -5.49 15.38
N TYR A 233 0.28 -5.13 14.32
CA TYR A 233 -0.47 -3.87 14.33
C TYR A 233 -1.62 -3.92 13.32
N SER A 234 -2.69 -4.66 13.65
CA SER A 234 -3.77 -5.00 12.70
C SER A 234 -4.53 -3.80 12.12
N MET A 235 -4.42 -2.64 12.76
CA MET A 235 -4.94 -1.38 12.25
C MET A 235 -4.19 -0.90 10.98
N ARG A 236 -2.93 -1.30 10.75
CA ARG A 236 -2.23 -1.10 9.47
C ARG A 236 -2.92 -1.87 8.34
N PHE A 237 -3.15 -3.16 8.55
CA PHE A 237 -3.82 -4.04 7.60
C PHE A 237 -5.23 -3.55 7.28
N LYS A 238 -5.99 -3.13 8.31
CA LYS A 238 -7.31 -2.49 8.14
C LYS A 238 -7.23 -1.17 7.36
N GLY A 239 -6.21 -0.35 7.60
CA GLY A 239 -6.00 0.92 6.90
C GLY A 239 -5.68 0.74 5.41
N ALA A 240 -4.81 -0.23 5.07
CA ALA A 240 -4.54 -0.61 3.70
C ALA A 240 -5.81 -1.16 3.02
N THR A 241 -6.43 -2.17 3.64
CA THR A 241 -7.60 -2.90 3.12
C THR A 241 -8.81 -1.97 2.95
N TYR A 242 -9.39 -1.50 4.06
CA TYR A 242 -10.67 -0.80 4.10
C TYR A 242 -10.57 0.73 3.91
N GLY A 243 -9.34 1.26 3.90
CA GLY A 243 -9.03 2.60 3.44
C GLY A 243 -8.55 2.57 2.00
N THR A 244 -7.23 2.47 1.82
CA THR A 244 -6.56 2.72 0.54
C THR A 244 -7.07 1.82 -0.59
N CYS A 245 -7.05 0.50 -0.43
CA CYS A 245 -7.44 -0.45 -1.47
C CYS A 245 -8.95 -0.38 -1.80
N SER A 246 -9.81 -0.10 -0.83
CA SER A 246 -11.24 0.20 -1.08
C SER A 246 -11.42 1.44 -1.94
N PHE A 247 -10.71 2.54 -1.67
CA PHE A 247 -10.79 3.74 -2.52
C PHE A 247 -10.16 3.54 -3.91
N LEU A 248 -9.09 2.74 -4.02
CA LEU A 248 -8.53 2.36 -5.32
C LEU A 248 -9.51 1.52 -6.13
N MET A 249 -10.25 0.59 -5.51
CA MET A 249 -11.32 -0.16 -6.16
C MET A 249 -12.45 0.75 -6.65
N ASP A 250 -12.98 1.61 -5.78
CA ASP A 250 -14.03 2.57 -6.14
C ASP A 250 -13.58 3.51 -7.26
N GLY A 251 -12.37 4.06 -7.18
CA GLY A 251 -11.79 4.89 -8.23
C GLY A 251 -11.65 4.15 -9.56
N PHE A 252 -11.10 2.93 -9.54
CA PHE A 252 -10.87 2.11 -10.73
C PHE A 252 -12.18 1.73 -11.42
N MET A 253 -13.21 1.35 -10.65
CA MET A 253 -14.53 1.02 -11.18
C MET A 253 -15.23 2.25 -11.79
N ASN A 254 -15.01 3.44 -11.24
CA ASN A 254 -15.58 4.70 -11.73
C ASN A 254 -14.65 5.47 -12.70
N ASN A 255 -13.58 4.86 -13.22
CA ASN A 255 -12.58 5.48 -14.11
C ASN A 255 -12.00 6.81 -13.58
N SER A 256 -11.91 6.97 -12.26
CA SER A 256 -11.50 8.23 -11.62
C SER A 256 -9.97 8.37 -11.57
N SER A 257 -9.47 9.60 -11.73
CA SER A 257 -8.05 9.91 -11.46
C SER A 257 -7.68 9.62 -10.00
N PHE A 258 -6.40 9.31 -9.76
CA PHE A 258 -5.89 9.06 -8.41
C PHE A 258 -6.09 10.27 -7.49
N SER A 259 -6.41 10.03 -6.22
CA SER A 259 -6.36 11.05 -5.17
C SER A 259 -5.40 10.66 -4.06
N SER A 260 -4.53 11.59 -3.67
CA SER A 260 -3.67 11.43 -2.49
C SER A 260 -4.47 11.19 -1.19
N SER A 261 -5.71 11.69 -1.12
CA SER A 261 -6.60 11.51 0.03
C SER A 261 -7.06 10.07 0.27
N TRP A 262 -6.94 9.19 -0.72
CA TRP A 262 -7.23 7.77 -0.57
C TRP A 262 -6.24 7.08 0.37
N ILE A 263 -4.98 7.56 0.36
CA ILE A 263 -3.88 7.01 1.15
C ILE A 263 -3.98 7.44 2.62
N TYR A 264 -4.41 8.67 2.92
CA TYR A 264 -4.42 9.23 4.28
C TYR A 264 -5.82 9.25 4.95
N SER A 265 -6.77 8.45 4.46
CA SER A 265 -8.13 8.45 5.00
C SER A 265 -8.19 8.01 6.47
N GLN A 266 -8.72 8.90 7.32
CA GLN A 266 -8.94 8.66 8.75
C GLN A 266 -10.03 7.62 9.05
N SER A 267 -10.74 7.13 8.03
CA SER A 267 -11.86 6.18 8.15
C SER A 267 -11.52 4.82 8.78
N SER A 268 -10.24 4.53 8.98
CA SER A 268 -9.74 3.27 9.59
C SER A 268 -9.54 3.35 11.11
N GLY A 269 -9.62 4.53 11.72
CA GLY A 269 -9.24 4.76 13.12
C GLY A 269 -7.72 4.73 13.38
N PHE A 270 -6.91 4.47 12.35
CA PHE A 270 -5.45 4.60 12.39
C PHE A 270 -5.04 6.00 11.97
N VAL A 271 -4.27 6.71 12.81
CA VAL A 271 -3.69 8.02 12.44
C VAL A 271 -2.47 7.77 11.56
N TYR A 272 -2.76 7.54 10.28
CA TYR A 272 -1.78 7.20 9.25
C TYR A 272 -0.75 8.32 9.05
N LYS A 273 0.51 8.06 9.43
CA LYS A 273 1.65 8.96 9.19
C LYS A 273 2.80 8.22 8.47
N LEU A 274 3.50 8.93 7.58
CA LEU A 274 4.68 8.56 6.79
C LEU A 274 5.64 9.76 6.80
N HIS A 275 6.96 9.55 6.72
CA HIS A 275 7.87 10.69 6.46
C HIS A 275 7.73 11.22 5.02
N ASN A 276 7.62 10.30 4.05
CA ASN A 276 7.68 10.65 2.63
C ASN A 276 6.38 11.23 2.04
N MET A 277 5.26 11.20 2.78
CA MET A 277 3.99 11.83 2.33
C MET A 277 4.15 13.35 2.15
N ALA A 278 4.86 14.03 3.05
CA ALA A 278 5.06 15.48 2.95
C ALA A 278 5.82 15.87 1.66
N TYR A 279 6.85 15.09 1.29
CA TYR A 279 7.60 15.27 0.05
C TYR A 279 6.75 14.97 -1.19
N TYR A 280 5.98 13.87 -1.17
CA TYR A 280 5.05 13.51 -2.24
C TYR A 280 3.98 14.59 -2.49
N LEU A 281 3.29 15.06 -1.44
CA LEU A 281 2.29 16.14 -1.52
C LEU A 281 2.90 17.46 -2.02
N THR A 282 4.05 17.86 -1.48
CA THR A 282 4.79 19.05 -1.95
C THR A 282 5.19 18.90 -3.42
N GLY A 283 5.61 17.70 -3.82
CA GLY A 283 5.88 17.34 -5.21
C GLY A 283 4.67 17.53 -6.14
N LYS A 284 3.46 17.27 -5.64
CA LYS A 284 2.19 17.52 -6.34
C LYS A 284 1.68 18.96 -6.26
N GLY A 285 2.38 19.85 -5.54
CA GLY A 285 1.89 21.21 -5.27
C GLY A 285 0.69 21.26 -4.30
N GLN A 286 0.48 20.20 -3.51
CA GLN A 286 -0.60 20.08 -2.54
C GLN A 286 -0.13 20.55 -1.14
N GLU A 287 -0.97 21.26 -0.41
CA GLU A 287 -0.60 21.77 0.92
C GLU A 287 -0.45 20.63 1.95
N VAL A 288 0.73 20.54 2.55
CA VAL A 288 1.05 19.60 3.65
C VAL A 288 0.28 19.90 4.96
N LYS A 289 -0.50 21.00 5.02
CA LYS A 289 -1.33 21.36 6.19
C LYS A 289 -2.37 20.30 6.55
N VAL A 290 -2.77 19.45 5.59
CA VAL A 290 -3.71 18.33 5.79
C VAL A 290 -3.10 17.18 6.64
N TYR A 291 -1.80 17.25 6.97
CA TYR A 291 -1.01 16.09 7.45
C TYR A 291 -0.25 16.29 8.77
N LYS A 292 -0.46 17.39 9.49
CA LYS A 292 0.22 17.66 10.78
C LYS A 292 -0.61 17.17 11.96
#